data_AF-A0A2V8YDZ7-F1
#
_entry.id   AF-A0A2V8YDZ7-F1
#
_cell.length_a   1.000
_cell.length_b   1.000
_cell.length_c   1.000
_cell.angle_alpha   90.00
_cell.angle_beta   90.00
_cell.angle_gamma   90.00
#
_symmetry.space_group_name_H-M   'P 1'
#
loop_
_entity.id
_entity.type
_entity.pdbx_description
1 polymer ?
#
loop_
_entity_poly.entity_id
_entity_poly.type
_entity_poly.pdbx_seq_one_letter_code
_entity_poly.pdbx_strand_id
1 'polypeptide(L)'
;MRDDLNTMGKQGHTILRARDKVLEILQAENACSAWYRTKDSDPAASFRTLTFALDREGEVYIRKFPESGGVELIRNPYVARVLQGAGPNSTVTINPHGAFFLPVATVLRGVLDGGPVEFSGARAIQVGPYAGGSFRAQVLALLHEFGHVIDLLPQDQDDYEGRSRQNTLDVLHVCRVEVESKELPRTFLASR
;
A
#
# COMPACT_ATOMS: atom_id res chain seq x y z
N MET A 1 -12.48 8.95 -12.70
CA MET A 1 -11.70 7.93 -11.95
C MET A 1 -10.33 7.62 -12.57
N ARG A 2 -10.23 7.07 -13.80
CA ARG A 2 -8.93 7.01 -14.51
C ARG A 2 -8.40 8.41 -14.85
N ASP A 3 -9.31 9.31 -15.18
CA ASP A 3 -9.00 10.71 -15.52
C ASP A 3 -8.42 11.49 -14.34
N ASP A 4 -8.91 11.26 -13.12
CA ASP A 4 -8.40 11.94 -11.92
C ASP A 4 -6.94 11.57 -11.65
N LEU A 5 -6.57 10.30 -11.83
CA LEU A 5 -5.18 9.85 -11.73
C LEU A 5 -4.29 10.45 -12.83
N ASN A 6 -4.81 10.58 -14.06
CA ASN A 6 -4.04 11.20 -15.15
C ASN A 6 -3.65 12.65 -14.84
N THR A 7 -4.45 13.37 -14.04
CA THR A 7 -4.12 14.75 -13.61
C THR A 7 -3.02 14.82 -12.54
N MET A 8 -2.67 13.71 -11.88
CA MET A 8 -1.65 13.65 -10.81
C MET A 8 -0.22 13.48 -11.33
N GLY A 9 0.00 13.61 -12.65
CA GLY A 9 1.32 13.49 -13.28
C GLY A 9 1.98 12.13 -13.02
N LYS A 10 3.28 12.13 -12.70
CA LYS A 10 4.08 10.90 -12.51
C LYS A 10 3.51 9.98 -11.42
N GLN A 11 3.02 10.55 -10.31
CA GLN A 11 2.46 9.76 -9.21
C GLN A 11 1.18 9.03 -9.64
N GLY A 12 0.32 9.71 -10.39
CA GLY A 12 -0.87 9.11 -10.98
C GLY A 12 -0.56 7.95 -11.91
N HIS A 13 0.45 8.10 -12.78
CA HIS A 13 0.90 7.02 -13.66
C HIS A 13 1.41 5.79 -12.89
N THR A 14 2.13 6.00 -11.79
CA THR A 14 2.58 4.92 -10.89
C THR A 14 1.38 4.17 -10.29
N ILE A 15 0.39 4.90 -9.76
CA ILE A 15 -0.84 4.29 -9.21
C ILE A 15 -1.58 3.51 -10.29
N LEU A 16 -1.76 4.09 -11.49
CA LEU A 16 -2.44 3.43 -12.60
C LEU A 16 -1.76 2.13 -13.02
N ARG A 17 -0.43 2.11 -13.08
CA ARG A 17 0.35 0.92 -13.42
C ARG A 17 0.14 -0.19 -12.40
N ALA A 18 0.20 0.12 -11.10
CA ALA A 18 -0.05 -0.86 -10.04
C ALA A 18 -1.52 -1.33 -10.06
N ARG A 19 -2.48 -0.41 -10.25
CA ARG A 19 -3.91 -0.71 -10.37
C ARG A 19 -4.19 -1.67 -11.53
N ASP A 20 -3.59 -1.44 -12.69
CA ASP A 20 -3.76 -2.32 -13.86
C ASP A 20 -3.26 -3.74 -13.56
N LYS A 21 -2.14 -3.87 -12.86
CA LYS A 21 -1.63 -5.19 -12.45
C LYS A 21 -2.52 -5.86 -11.41
N VAL A 22 -3.03 -5.14 -10.42
CA VAL A 22 -3.99 -5.73 -9.48
C VAL A 22 -5.24 -6.22 -10.20
N LEU A 23 -5.76 -5.45 -11.17
CA LEU A 23 -6.88 -5.91 -11.99
C LEU A 23 -6.54 -7.17 -12.78
N GLU A 24 -5.36 -7.24 -13.41
CA GLU A 24 -4.89 -8.45 -14.09
C GLU A 24 -4.89 -9.66 -13.15
N ILE A 25 -4.35 -9.50 -11.92
CA ILE A 25 -4.28 -10.56 -10.91
C ILE A 25 -5.69 -11.02 -10.51
N LEU A 26 -6.61 -10.09 -10.24
CA LEU A 26 -7.96 -10.40 -9.76
C LEU A 26 -8.88 -10.93 -10.87
N GLN A 27 -8.63 -10.58 -12.13
CA GLN A 27 -9.39 -11.05 -13.29
C GLN A 27 -9.01 -12.47 -13.74
N ALA A 28 -7.74 -12.85 -13.55
CA ALA A 28 -7.28 -14.19 -13.89
C ALA A 28 -7.82 -15.25 -12.92
N GLU A 29 -7.76 -16.51 -13.34
CA GLU A 29 -7.98 -17.66 -12.45
C GLU A 29 -6.63 -18.06 -11.83
N ASN A 30 -6.44 -17.76 -10.55
CA ASN A 30 -5.23 -18.06 -9.80
C ASN A 30 -5.52 -18.11 -8.28
N ALA A 31 -4.51 -18.49 -7.49
CA ALA A 31 -4.67 -18.62 -6.03
C ALA A 31 -5.07 -17.31 -5.35
N CYS A 32 -4.47 -16.18 -5.77
CA CYS A 32 -4.79 -14.86 -5.23
C CYS A 32 -6.26 -14.49 -5.45
N SER A 33 -6.72 -14.48 -6.70
CA SER A 33 -8.10 -14.19 -7.07
C SER A 33 -9.10 -15.14 -6.40
N ALA A 34 -8.77 -16.43 -6.26
CA ALA A 34 -9.61 -17.40 -5.56
C ALA A 34 -9.76 -17.08 -4.07
N TRP A 35 -8.70 -16.61 -3.42
CA TRP A 35 -8.76 -16.18 -2.03
C TRP A 35 -9.59 -14.93 -1.83
N TYR A 36 -9.44 -13.90 -2.68
CA TYR A 36 -10.34 -12.73 -2.65
C TYR A 36 -11.80 -13.13 -2.93
N ARG A 37 -12.03 -14.14 -3.80
CA ARG A 37 -13.37 -14.68 -4.08
C ARG A 37 -14.07 -15.33 -2.89
N THR A 38 -13.35 -15.68 -1.83
CA THR A 38 -13.97 -16.18 -0.59
C THR A 38 -14.82 -15.13 0.11
N LYS A 39 -14.57 -13.84 -0.17
CA LYS A 39 -15.22 -12.72 0.47
C LYS A 39 -16.03 -11.86 -0.50
N ASP A 40 -15.59 -11.72 -1.73
CA ASP A 40 -16.26 -10.96 -2.79
C ASP A 40 -16.42 -11.83 -4.04
N SER A 41 -17.63 -12.08 -4.52
CA SER A 41 -17.86 -12.97 -5.67
C SER A 41 -17.25 -12.46 -6.98
N ASP A 42 -17.04 -11.14 -7.14
CA ASP A 42 -16.34 -10.53 -8.27
C ASP A 42 -15.37 -9.44 -7.78
N PRO A 43 -14.19 -9.85 -7.26
CA PRO A 43 -13.24 -8.91 -6.66
C PRO A 43 -12.66 -7.94 -7.69
N ALA A 44 -12.57 -8.35 -8.96
CA ALA A 44 -12.09 -7.49 -10.03
C ALA A 44 -13.10 -6.38 -10.35
N ALA A 45 -14.40 -6.66 -10.33
CA ALA A 45 -15.44 -5.64 -10.49
C ALA A 45 -15.42 -4.65 -9.32
N SER A 46 -15.40 -5.13 -8.08
CA SER A 46 -15.33 -4.26 -6.90
C SER A 46 -14.07 -3.40 -6.89
N PHE A 47 -12.89 -3.97 -7.12
CA PHE A 47 -11.63 -3.21 -7.18
C PHE A 47 -11.65 -2.15 -8.28
N ARG A 48 -12.32 -2.41 -9.42
CA ARG A 48 -12.42 -1.44 -10.52
C ARG A 48 -13.15 -0.15 -10.10
N THR A 49 -14.05 -0.23 -9.12
CA THR A 49 -14.82 0.91 -8.61
C THR A 49 -14.02 1.81 -7.64
N LEU A 50 -12.85 1.37 -7.19
CA LEU A 50 -12.08 2.12 -6.21
C LEU A 50 -11.45 3.37 -6.82
N THR A 51 -11.61 4.47 -6.12
CA THR A 51 -10.93 5.73 -6.41
C THR A 51 -9.65 5.85 -5.59
N PHE A 52 -8.75 6.73 -6.01
CA PHE A 52 -7.44 6.91 -5.38
C PHE A 52 -7.16 8.39 -5.14
N ALA A 53 -6.66 8.72 -3.96
CA ALA A 53 -6.27 10.07 -3.57
C ALA A 53 -4.86 10.08 -2.96
N LEU A 54 -4.18 11.23 -3.04
CA LEU A 54 -2.89 11.46 -2.38
C LEU A 54 -3.10 12.28 -1.12
N ASP A 55 -2.64 11.77 0.03
CA ASP A 55 -2.60 12.53 1.28
C ASP A 55 -1.31 13.36 1.35
N ARG A 56 -1.35 14.60 0.86
CA ARG A 56 -0.17 15.47 0.84
C ARG A 56 0.32 15.90 2.21
N GLU A 57 -0.51 15.70 3.24
CA GLU A 57 -0.17 15.99 4.64
C GLU A 57 0.21 14.70 5.41
N GLY A 58 0.34 13.57 4.69
CA GLY A 58 0.72 12.29 5.26
C GLY A 58 2.08 12.33 5.94
N GLU A 59 2.30 11.41 6.90
CA GLU A 59 3.54 11.35 7.65
C GLU A 59 4.75 11.20 6.73
N VAL A 60 5.78 12.02 6.96
CA VAL A 60 6.98 12.09 6.10
C VAL A 60 8.15 11.28 6.68
N TYR A 61 8.17 11.12 8.00
CA TYR A 61 9.35 10.67 8.73
C TYR A 61 9.13 9.32 9.38
N ILE A 62 10.20 8.55 9.46
CA ILE A 62 10.27 7.42 10.37
C ILE A 62 10.46 7.98 11.77
N ARG A 63 9.56 7.68 12.69
CA ARG A 63 9.67 8.16 14.07
C ARG A 63 10.21 7.05 14.96
N LYS A 64 11.28 7.35 15.69
CA LYS A 64 11.81 6.49 16.75
C LYS A 64 11.46 7.07 18.10
N PHE A 65 10.83 6.26 18.95
CA PHE A 65 10.50 6.63 20.31
C PHE A 65 11.12 5.62 21.28
N PRO A 66 11.68 6.07 22.40
CA PRO A 66 12.03 5.17 23.48
C PRO A 66 10.74 4.62 24.12
N GLU A 67 10.68 3.31 24.33
CA GLU A 67 9.62 2.62 25.06
C GLU A 67 10.15 2.04 26.37
N SER A 68 9.24 1.81 27.32
CA SER A 68 9.54 1.18 28.62
C SER A 68 10.32 -0.12 28.43
N GLY A 69 11.44 -0.27 29.16
CA GLY A 69 12.29 -1.46 29.06
C GLY A 69 13.43 -1.36 28.04
N GLY A 70 13.68 -0.19 27.45
CA GLY A 70 14.85 0.06 26.60
C GLY A 70 14.68 -0.39 25.14
N VAL A 71 13.45 -0.68 24.72
CA VAL A 71 13.09 -0.98 23.33
C VAL A 71 12.84 0.34 22.58
N GLU A 72 13.38 0.50 21.37
CA GLU A 72 13.01 1.62 20.48
C GLU A 72 11.79 1.22 19.63
N LEU A 73 10.65 1.89 19.82
CA LEU A 73 9.52 1.78 18.91
C LEU A 73 9.84 2.56 17.63
N ILE A 74 9.66 1.92 16.46
CA ILE A 74 9.92 2.53 15.16
C ILE A 74 8.61 2.56 14.37
N ARG A 75 8.14 3.76 14.04
CA ARG A 75 6.99 3.99 13.16
C ARG A 75 7.47 4.43 11.80
N ASN A 76 7.11 3.71 10.76
CA ASN A 76 7.32 4.15 9.38
C ASN A 76 6.13 5.00 8.93
N PRO A 77 6.33 5.94 7.99
CA PRO A 77 5.23 6.52 7.23
C PRO A 77 4.29 5.44 6.72
N TYR A 78 3.00 5.58 7.00
CA TYR A 78 2.00 4.67 6.44
C TYR A 78 2.06 4.70 4.90
N VAL A 79 1.68 3.60 4.27
CA VAL A 79 1.83 3.41 2.81
C VAL A 79 0.58 3.88 2.08
N ALA A 80 -0.55 3.31 2.46
CA ALA A 80 -1.88 3.67 2.05
C ALA A 80 -2.84 3.39 3.21
N ARG A 81 -4.08 3.84 3.06
CA ARG A 81 -5.17 3.56 4.00
C ARG A 81 -6.51 3.60 3.30
N VAL A 82 -7.43 2.81 3.82
CA VAL A 82 -8.85 2.84 3.50
C VAL A 82 -9.65 2.53 4.77
N LEU A 83 -10.93 2.92 4.79
CA LEU A 83 -11.81 2.51 5.87
C LEU A 83 -12.10 1.00 5.76
N GLN A 84 -12.06 0.30 6.89
CA GLN A 84 -12.43 -1.11 6.97
C GLN A 84 -13.87 -1.32 6.47
N GLY A 85 -14.08 -2.32 5.60
CA GLY A 85 -15.40 -2.66 5.10
C GLY A 85 -16.07 -1.54 4.30
N ALA A 86 -15.29 -0.58 3.77
CA ALA A 86 -15.83 0.57 3.04
C ALA A 86 -16.59 0.18 1.76
N GLY A 87 -16.34 -1.02 1.24
CA GLY A 87 -17.01 -1.55 0.06
C GLY A 87 -16.67 -0.84 -1.25
N PRO A 88 -17.40 -1.18 -2.34
CA PRO A 88 -17.22 -0.58 -3.65
C PRO A 88 -17.41 0.96 -3.65
N ASN A 89 -16.74 1.64 -4.59
CA ASN A 89 -16.70 3.11 -4.72
C ASN A 89 -16.00 3.86 -3.57
N SER A 90 -15.35 3.14 -2.66
CA SER A 90 -14.52 3.77 -1.63
C SER A 90 -13.24 4.38 -2.22
N THR A 91 -12.57 5.21 -1.41
CA THR A 91 -11.33 5.90 -1.78
C THR A 91 -10.17 5.31 -1.02
N VAL A 92 -9.18 4.78 -1.73
CA VAL A 92 -7.88 4.41 -1.16
C VAL A 92 -7.00 5.67 -1.13
N THR A 93 -6.58 6.05 0.06
CA THR A 93 -5.72 7.22 0.28
C THR A 93 -4.28 6.76 0.38
N ILE A 94 -3.40 7.28 -0.49
CA ILE A 94 -1.99 6.88 -0.57
C ILE A 94 -1.12 8.00 -0.01
N ASN A 95 -0.17 7.64 0.85
CA ASN A 95 0.82 8.59 1.35
C ASN A 95 1.92 8.79 0.30
N PRO A 96 2.09 10.00 -0.28
CA PRO A 96 3.14 10.30 -1.24
C PRO A 96 4.55 10.20 -0.64
N HIS A 97 4.69 10.24 0.70
CA HIS A 97 5.94 10.12 1.43
C HIS A 97 6.20 8.70 1.96
N GLY A 98 5.26 7.78 1.76
CA GLY A 98 5.35 6.40 2.20
C GLY A 98 6.06 5.47 1.22
N ALA A 99 6.14 4.19 1.61
CA ALA A 99 6.81 3.15 0.83
C ALA A 99 6.13 2.84 -0.51
N PHE A 100 4.96 3.42 -0.81
CA PHE A 100 4.34 3.31 -2.12
C PHE A 100 5.21 3.99 -3.20
N PHE A 101 5.82 5.13 -2.87
CA PHE A 101 6.61 5.94 -3.80
C PHE A 101 8.09 6.01 -3.46
N LEU A 102 8.45 5.96 -2.18
CA LEU A 102 9.82 6.22 -1.74
C LEU A 102 10.51 4.94 -1.24
N PRO A 103 11.80 4.72 -1.56
CA PRO A 103 12.58 3.58 -1.07
C PRO A 103 13.19 3.82 0.32
N VAL A 104 13.28 5.09 0.74
CA VAL A 104 13.87 5.52 2.00
C VAL A 104 13.05 6.66 2.60
N ALA A 105 13.08 6.77 3.93
CA ALA A 105 12.55 7.93 4.64
C ALA A 105 13.53 8.39 5.72
N THR A 106 13.47 9.69 6.04
CA THR A 106 14.31 10.30 7.06
C THR A 106 13.84 9.89 8.45
N VAL A 107 14.78 9.56 9.33
CA VAL A 107 14.52 9.13 10.70
C VAL A 107 14.55 10.33 11.64
N LEU A 108 13.45 10.56 12.33
CA LEU A 108 13.34 11.44 13.47
C LEU A 108 13.43 10.63 14.76
N ARG A 109 14.41 10.95 15.61
CA ARG A 109 14.47 10.45 16.98
C ARG A 109 13.75 11.45 17.87
N GLY A 110 12.63 11.03 18.43
CA GLY A 110 11.94 11.81 19.45
C GLY A 110 12.66 11.64 20.78
N VAL A 111 13.11 12.75 21.38
CA VAL A 111 13.38 12.79 22.82
C VAL A 111 12.02 12.91 23.51
N LEU A 112 11.80 12.17 24.61
CA LEU A 112 10.59 12.32 25.43
C LEU A 112 10.43 13.80 25.85
N ASP A 113 9.19 14.29 25.78
CA ASP A 113 8.72 15.61 26.25
C ASP A 113 9.55 16.84 25.83
N GLY A 114 9.15 17.48 24.73
CA GLY A 114 9.52 18.88 24.40
C GLY A 114 11.00 19.12 24.04
N GLY A 115 11.82 18.08 24.01
CA GLY A 115 13.22 18.15 23.60
C GLY A 115 13.41 18.42 22.10
N PRO A 116 14.60 18.86 21.67
CA PRO A 116 14.89 19.13 20.27
C PRO A 116 14.75 17.84 19.43
N VAL A 117 14.14 17.98 18.26
CA VAL A 117 13.99 16.89 17.29
C VAL A 117 15.37 16.60 16.67
N GLU A 118 15.84 15.36 16.80
CA GLU A 118 17.09 14.92 16.19
C GLU A 118 16.85 14.14 14.89
N PHE A 119 17.55 14.52 13.83
CA PHE A 119 17.58 13.80 12.56
C PHE A 119 18.70 12.75 12.60
N SER A 120 18.34 11.48 12.46
CA SER A 120 19.27 10.34 12.58
C SER A 120 19.63 9.72 11.21
N GLY A 121 19.55 10.51 10.14
CA GLY A 121 19.80 10.06 8.76
C GLY A 121 18.56 9.44 8.10
N ALA A 122 18.78 8.61 7.07
CA ALA A 122 17.70 7.96 6.31
C ALA A 122 17.75 6.44 6.47
N ARG A 123 16.57 5.80 6.44
CA ARG A 123 16.43 4.34 6.52
C ARG A 123 15.56 3.85 5.37
N ALA A 124 15.89 2.66 4.86
CA ALA A 124 15.06 1.97 3.88
C ALA A 124 13.67 1.67 4.43
N ILE A 125 12.65 1.90 3.60
CA ILE A 125 11.26 1.54 3.86
C ILE A 125 10.79 0.53 2.82
N GLN A 126 9.84 -0.31 3.18
CA GLN A 126 9.44 -1.47 2.38
C GLN A 126 7.97 -1.82 2.61
N VAL A 127 7.39 -2.55 1.65
CA VAL A 127 6.09 -3.21 1.79
C VAL A 127 6.35 -4.71 1.69
N GLY A 128 6.14 -5.44 2.79
CA GLY A 128 6.58 -6.84 2.88
C GLY A 128 8.09 -6.96 2.62
N PRO A 129 8.57 -7.84 1.72
CA PRO A 129 9.98 -7.97 1.36
C PRO A 129 10.42 -7.00 0.25
N TYR A 130 9.53 -6.17 -0.29
CA TYR A 130 9.82 -5.34 -1.45
C TYR A 130 10.21 -3.92 -1.05
N ALA A 131 11.34 -3.44 -1.58
CA ALA A 131 11.78 -2.07 -1.38
C ALA A 131 10.69 -1.06 -1.77
N GLY A 132 10.54 0.00 -0.98
CA GLY A 132 9.56 1.04 -1.25
C GLY A 132 9.82 1.73 -2.59
N GLY A 133 8.76 2.26 -3.22
CA GLY A 133 8.81 2.82 -4.57
C GLY A 133 8.97 1.78 -5.68
N SER A 134 9.17 0.50 -5.36
CA SER A 134 9.18 -0.57 -6.35
C SER A 134 7.77 -0.92 -6.81
N PHE A 135 7.68 -1.46 -8.03
CA PHE A 135 6.40 -1.89 -8.59
C PHE A 135 5.70 -2.97 -7.75
N ARG A 136 6.47 -3.94 -7.23
CA ARG A 136 5.93 -5.02 -6.39
C ARG A 136 5.40 -4.49 -5.05
N ALA A 137 6.07 -3.51 -4.46
CA ALA A 137 5.59 -2.84 -3.25
C ALA A 137 4.25 -2.13 -3.49
N GLN A 138 4.09 -1.46 -4.64
CA GLN A 138 2.85 -0.77 -5.01
C GLN A 138 1.69 -1.76 -5.22
N VAL A 139 1.92 -2.84 -5.97
CA VAL A 139 0.91 -3.88 -6.20
C VAL A 139 0.48 -4.53 -4.88
N LEU A 140 1.45 -4.90 -4.03
CA LEU A 140 1.16 -5.51 -2.73
C LEU A 140 0.39 -4.56 -1.80
N ALA A 141 0.74 -3.27 -1.78
CA ALA A 141 0.01 -2.27 -1.02
C ALA A 141 -1.45 -2.16 -1.49
N LEU A 142 -1.70 -2.12 -2.80
CA LEU A 142 -3.07 -2.04 -3.31
C LEU A 142 -3.91 -3.30 -3.04
N LEU A 143 -3.30 -4.48 -3.11
CA LEU A 143 -3.96 -5.74 -2.71
C LEU A 143 -4.31 -5.71 -1.21
N HIS A 144 -3.38 -5.26 -0.37
CA HIS A 144 -3.61 -5.10 1.07
C HIS A 144 -4.80 -4.17 1.35
N GLU A 145 -4.80 -2.95 0.82
CA GLU A 145 -5.93 -2.03 1.03
C GLU A 145 -7.24 -2.60 0.51
N PHE A 146 -7.23 -3.30 -0.63
CA PHE A 146 -8.44 -3.94 -1.13
C PHE A 146 -8.94 -5.06 -0.21
N GLY A 147 -8.04 -5.77 0.48
CA GLY A 147 -8.42 -6.73 1.51
C GLY A 147 -9.22 -6.10 2.64
N HIS A 148 -8.89 -4.86 3.03
CA HIS A 148 -9.67 -4.09 4.00
C HIS A 148 -11.01 -3.61 3.44
N VAL A 149 -11.04 -3.16 2.18
CA VAL A 149 -12.27 -2.71 1.51
C VAL A 149 -13.37 -3.78 1.58
N ILE A 150 -13.01 -5.05 1.37
CA ILE A 150 -13.97 -6.15 1.31
C ILE A 150 -14.09 -6.93 2.62
N ASP A 151 -13.48 -6.50 3.72
CA ASP A 151 -13.44 -7.25 5.00
C ASP A 151 -12.84 -8.67 4.87
N LEU A 152 -11.83 -8.83 4.00
CA LEU A 152 -11.02 -10.03 3.92
C LEU A 152 -9.90 -10.00 4.98
N LEU A 153 -9.31 -8.82 5.20
CA LEU A 153 -8.28 -8.60 6.21
C LEU A 153 -8.88 -7.99 7.47
N PRO A 154 -8.39 -8.34 8.67
CA PRO A 154 -8.78 -7.69 9.91
C PRO A 154 -8.20 -6.28 9.98
N GLN A 155 -8.90 -5.36 10.66
CA GLN A 155 -8.46 -3.98 10.85
C GLN A 155 -7.07 -3.89 11.50
N ASP A 156 -6.21 -3.03 10.96
CA ASP A 156 -4.80 -2.93 11.33
C ASP A 156 -4.28 -1.49 11.53
N GLN A 157 -5.18 -0.56 11.87
CA GLN A 157 -4.82 0.82 12.18
C GLN A 157 -3.74 0.92 13.28
N ASP A 158 -2.92 1.98 13.16
CA ASP A 158 -1.92 2.47 14.11
C ASP A 158 -0.63 1.64 14.32
N ASP A 159 -0.46 0.50 13.63
CA ASP A 159 0.71 -0.42 13.57
C ASP A 159 1.46 -0.68 14.90
N TYR A 160 0.87 -0.36 16.05
CA TYR A 160 1.46 -0.58 17.38
C TYR A 160 1.73 -2.06 17.63
N GLU A 161 0.90 -2.94 17.04
CA GLU A 161 0.95 -4.38 17.25
C GLU A 161 1.53 -5.15 16.04
N GLY A 162 2.03 -4.45 15.00
CA GLY A 162 2.54 -5.10 13.79
C GLY A 162 1.48 -5.79 12.93
N ARG A 163 0.18 -5.53 13.20
CA ARG A 163 -0.94 -6.15 12.49
C ARG A 163 -0.92 -5.86 10.99
N SER A 164 -0.58 -4.64 10.59
CA SER A 164 -0.56 -4.29 9.16
C SER A 164 0.52 -5.06 8.42
N ARG A 165 1.67 -5.28 9.09
CA ARG A 165 2.72 -6.15 8.58
C ARG A 165 2.25 -7.60 8.46
N GLN A 166 1.53 -8.14 9.45
CA GLN A 166 1.01 -9.50 9.39
C GLN A 166 0.00 -9.66 8.24
N ASN A 167 -0.96 -8.76 8.12
CA ASN A 167 -1.91 -8.72 7.02
C ASN A 167 -1.22 -8.67 5.64
N THR A 168 -0.17 -7.85 5.52
CA THR A 168 0.65 -7.79 4.31
C THR A 168 1.32 -9.14 4.00
N LEU A 169 1.79 -9.87 5.03
CA LEU A 169 2.36 -11.20 4.86
C LEU A 169 1.31 -12.24 4.46
N ASP A 170 0.09 -12.13 4.97
CA ASP A 170 -1.02 -13.03 4.63
C ASP A 170 -1.42 -12.87 3.16
N VAL A 171 -1.55 -11.62 2.68
CA VAL A 171 -1.74 -11.33 1.26
C VAL A 171 -0.60 -11.91 0.43
N LEU A 172 0.65 -11.67 0.85
CA LEU A 172 1.80 -12.14 0.11
C LEU A 172 1.90 -13.67 0.11
N HIS A 173 1.48 -14.35 1.17
CA HIS A 173 1.50 -15.81 1.24
C HIS A 173 0.71 -16.44 0.09
N VAL A 174 -0.44 -15.85 -0.24
CA VAL A 174 -1.33 -16.35 -1.30
C VAL A 174 -0.98 -15.76 -2.68
N CYS A 175 -0.63 -14.47 -2.74
CA CYS A 175 -0.52 -13.73 -4.00
C CYS A 175 0.92 -13.59 -4.53
N ARG A 176 1.93 -14.22 -3.91
CA ARG A 176 3.35 -13.99 -4.25
C ARG A 176 3.65 -14.22 -5.72
N VAL A 177 3.18 -15.34 -6.29
CA VAL A 177 3.49 -15.73 -7.66
C VAL A 177 3.05 -14.64 -8.63
N GLU A 178 1.86 -14.10 -8.41
CA GLU A 178 1.22 -13.09 -9.22
C GLU A 178 1.84 -11.71 -9.02
N VAL A 179 2.17 -11.34 -7.77
CA VAL A 179 2.89 -10.09 -7.45
C VAL A 179 4.29 -10.07 -8.07
N GLU A 180 4.98 -11.21 -8.10
CA GLU A 180 6.34 -11.31 -8.63
C GLU A 180 6.41 -11.52 -10.14
N SER A 181 5.29 -11.92 -10.74
CA SER A 181 5.16 -12.11 -12.19
C SER A 181 5.44 -10.83 -12.96
N LYS A 182 5.92 -10.98 -14.19
CA LYS A 182 6.18 -9.84 -15.07
C LYS A 182 4.89 -9.10 -15.37
N GLU A 183 5.01 -7.81 -15.63
CA GLU A 183 3.92 -7.06 -16.25
C GLU A 183 3.64 -7.66 -17.63
N LEU A 184 2.35 -7.88 -17.93
CA LEU A 184 1.96 -8.14 -19.30
C LEU A 184 2.33 -6.92 -20.16
N PRO A 185 2.86 -7.12 -21.37
CA PRO A 185 3.09 -6.03 -22.30
C PRO A 185 1.78 -5.26 -22.48
N ARG A 186 1.80 -3.95 -22.19
CA ARG A 186 0.65 -3.09 -22.51
C ARG A 186 0.48 -3.09 -24.02
N THR A 187 -0.53 -3.79 -24.52
CA THR A 187 -0.99 -3.60 -25.90
C THR A 187 -1.47 -2.17 -25.99
N PHE A 188 -0.65 -1.30 -26.57
CA PHE A 188 -1.09 0.02 -26.98
C PHE A 188 -2.18 -0.20 -28.02
N LEU A 189 -3.44 -0.15 -27.59
CA LEU A 189 -4.55 0.08 -28.50
C LEU A 189 -4.38 1.53 -28.98
N ALA A 190 -3.60 1.68 -30.06
CA ALA A 190 -3.64 2.86 -30.90
C ALA A 190 -5.09 3.00 -31.38
N SER A 191 -5.80 3.96 -30.80
CA SER A 191 -7.09 4.38 -31.34
C SER A 191 -6.80 5.07 -32.68
N ARG A 192 -7.46 4.56 -33.73
CA ARG A 192 -7.53 5.18 -35.05
C ARG A 192 -8.41 6.43 -35.00
#